data_AF-A0A6A6C6W4-F1
#
_entry.id   AF-A0A6A6C6W4-F1
#
_cell.length_a   1.000
_cell.length_b   1.000
_cell.length_c   1.000
_cell.angle_alpha   90.00
_cell.angle_beta   90.00
_cell.angle_gamma   90.00
#
_symmetry.space_group_name_H-M   'P 1'
#
loop_
_entity.id
_entity.type
_entity.pdbx_description
1 polymer ?
#
loop_
_entity_poly.entity_id
_entity_poly.type
_entity_poly.pdbx_seq_one_letter_code
_entity_poly.pdbx_strand_id
1 'polypeptide(L)'
;MNEFSANFQEPLPPKVHTEFSASFVQHKWNANLSHITSGWIQFSAEHQYVRALEAFEGNLASSAFDFSNKTSNGQVSNVMITYEANSTRPSVWTGYVDPGFPIFQPRILLDSQAVFSGLVQRPFFNDKVASWNILYGGELPTTVYTTDCGVVIGYDFFSPSLRTRAITQFFNIEVY
;
A
#
# COMPACT_ATOMS: atom_id res chain seq x y z
N MET A 1 -0.33 -27.02 -7.73
CA MET A 1 0.78 -26.71 -6.81
C MET A 1 2.05 -27.04 -7.58
N ASN A 2 2.46 -26.11 -8.44
CA ASN A 2 3.62 -26.30 -9.31
C ASN A 2 4.92 -25.90 -8.59
N GLU A 3 4.82 -25.23 -7.45
CA GLU A 3 5.93 -24.68 -6.67
C GLU A 3 6.85 -25.77 -6.11
N PHE A 4 6.34 -26.99 -5.92
CA PHE A 4 7.11 -28.17 -5.51
C PHE A 4 7.56 -29.05 -6.69
N SER A 5 7.45 -28.55 -7.92
CA SER A 5 7.95 -29.22 -9.11
C SER A 5 9.38 -28.78 -9.41
N ALA A 6 10.27 -29.74 -9.71
CA ALA A 6 11.61 -29.43 -10.20
C ALA A 6 11.61 -28.67 -11.54
N ASN A 7 10.48 -28.70 -12.26
CA ASN A 7 10.28 -27.96 -13.52
C ASN A 7 9.61 -26.59 -13.30
N PHE A 8 9.43 -26.13 -12.05
CA PHE A 8 8.86 -24.83 -11.76
C PHE A 8 9.69 -23.73 -12.43
N GLN A 9 8.99 -22.88 -13.17
CA GLN A 9 9.56 -21.66 -13.75
C GLN A 9 8.82 -20.50 -13.13
N GLU A 10 9.56 -19.59 -12.52
CA GLU A 10 9.00 -18.40 -11.92
C GLU A 10 8.33 -17.54 -13.01
N PRO A 11 7.07 -17.11 -12.82
CA PRO A 11 6.44 -16.19 -13.76
C PRO A 11 7.15 -14.84 -13.74
N LEU A 12 7.20 -14.17 -14.90
CA LEU A 12 7.71 -12.81 -14.96
C LEU A 12 6.76 -11.86 -14.20
N PRO A 13 7.28 -10.93 -13.37
CA PRO A 13 6.44 -9.94 -12.71
C PRO A 13 5.72 -9.04 -13.72
N PRO A 14 4.43 -8.73 -13.52
CA PRO A 14 3.70 -7.82 -14.40
C PRO A 14 4.15 -6.38 -14.15
N LYS A 15 3.87 -5.50 -15.12
CA LYS A 15 3.75 -4.07 -14.82
C LYS A 15 2.48 -3.85 -14.00
N VAL A 16 2.49 -2.86 -13.12
CA VAL A 16 1.34 -2.52 -12.30
C VAL A 16 0.60 -1.29 -12.82
N HIS A 17 -0.72 -1.28 -12.65
CA HIS A 17 -1.52 -0.07 -12.79
C HIS A 17 -1.24 0.88 -11.62
N THR A 18 -1.02 2.15 -11.92
CA THR A 18 -0.59 3.17 -10.94
C THR A 18 -1.52 4.36 -10.83
N GLU A 19 -2.50 4.43 -11.72
CA GLU A 19 -3.55 5.43 -11.76
C GLU A 19 -4.84 4.71 -11.40
N PHE A 20 -5.23 4.79 -10.14
CA PHE A 20 -6.43 4.15 -9.66
C PHE A 20 -6.96 4.79 -8.40
N SER A 21 -8.23 4.52 -8.13
CA SER A 21 -8.83 4.72 -6.82
C SER A 21 -9.44 3.43 -6.28
N ALA A 22 -9.56 3.33 -4.96
CA ALA A 22 -10.14 2.16 -4.32
C ALA A 22 -10.72 2.49 -2.95
N SER A 23 -11.67 1.67 -2.50
CA SER A 23 -11.92 1.53 -1.08
C SER A 23 -10.82 0.67 -0.44
N PHE A 24 -10.46 0.93 0.82
CA PHE A 24 -9.40 0.18 1.49
C PHE A 24 -9.69 -0.12 2.95
N VAL A 25 -9.03 -1.17 3.44
CA VAL A 25 -8.83 -1.44 4.88
C VAL A 25 -7.35 -1.70 5.11
N GLN A 26 -6.78 -1.06 6.13
CA GLN A 26 -5.44 -1.34 6.61
C GLN A 26 -5.47 -1.68 8.10
N HIS A 27 -4.74 -2.72 8.49
CA HIS A 27 -4.44 -3.02 9.90
C HIS A 27 -2.95 -2.98 10.09
N LYS A 28 -2.49 -2.15 11.04
CA LYS A 28 -1.10 -2.04 11.46
C LYS A 28 -0.98 -2.45 12.92
N TRP A 29 -0.09 -3.39 13.22
CA TRP A 29 0.07 -3.89 14.58
C TRP A 29 1.50 -4.32 14.95
N ASN A 30 1.78 -4.24 16.24
CA ASN A 30 2.95 -4.81 16.92
C ASN A 30 2.57 -5.11 18.38
N ALA A 31 3.54 -5.38 19.26
CA ALA A 31 3.27 -5.68 20.67
C ALA A 31 2.55 -4.55 21.45
N ASN A 32 2.65 -3.31 20.99
CA ASN A 32 2.17 -2.09 21.65
C ASN A 32 1.17 -1.28 20.79
N LEU A 33 0.84 -1.74 19.59
CA LEU A 33 0.01 -1.02 18.62
C LEU A 33 -0.97 -1.99 17.97
N SER A 34 -2.24 -1.59 17.87
CA SER A 34 -3.21 -2.21 16.96
C SER A 34 -4.09 -1.10 16.41
N HIS A 35 -3.84 -0.71 15.16
CA HIS A 35 -4.52 0.40 14.52
C HIS A 35 -5.17 -0.07 13.22
N ILE A 36 -6.48 0.01 13.17
CA ILE A 36 -7.28 -0.33 11.99
C ILE A 36 -7.84 0.96 11.42
N THR A 37 -7.58 1.17 10.14
CA THR A 37 -8.10 2.30 9.37
C THR A 37 -8.76 1.79 8.11
N SER A 38 -9.78 2.50 7.65
CA SER A 38 -10.51 2.16 6.42
C SER A 38 -11.01 3.41 5.74
N GLY A 39 -11.25 3.35 4.43
CA GLY A 39 -11.81 4.48 3.70
C GLY A 39 -11.56 4.38 2.21
N TRP A 40 -11.20 5.50 1.59
CA TRP A 40 -10.97 5.61 0.16
C TRP A 40 -9.56 6.13 -0.12
N ILE A 41 -8.92 5.61 -1.16
CA ILE A 41 -7.56 5.99 -1.53
C ILE A 41 -7.45 6.25 -3.02
N GLN A 42 -6.62 7.23 -3.39
CA GLN A 42 -6.22 7.54 -4.75
C GLN A 42 -4.73 7.36 -4.90
N PHE A 43 -4.32 6.71 -5.98
CA PHE A 43 -2.95 6.58 -6.42
C PHE A 43 -2.77 7.28 -7.75
N SER A 44 -1.71 8.08 -7.86
CA SER A 44 -1.23 8.61 -9.12
C SER A 44 0.30 8.65 -9.12
N ALA A 45 0.92 7.69 -9.82
CA ALA A 45 2.36 7.70 -9.99
C ALA A 45 2.82 8.80 -10.94
N GLU A 46 2.04 9.12 -11.96
CA GLU A 46 2.34 10.23 -12.88
C GLU A 46 2.48 11.55 -12.13
N HIS A 47 1.54 11.83 -11.21
CA HIS A 47 1.55 13.05 -10.40
C HIS A 47 2.34 12.92 -9.09
N GLN A 48 3.03 11.80 -8.86
CA GLN A 48 3.76 11.51 -7.62
C GLN A 48 2.90 11.72 -6.38
N TYR A 49 1.65 11.25 -6.41
CA TYR A 49 0.63 11.62 -5.43
C TYR A 49 -0.12 10.41 -4.90
N VAL A 50 -0.35 10.39 -3.59
CA VAL A 50 -1.28 9.46 -2.94
C VAL A 50 -2.18 10.25 -2.00
N ARG A 51 -3.49 10.04 -2.11
CA ARG A 51 -4.47 10.62 -1.19
C ARG A 51 -5.22 9.52 -0.46
N ALA A 52 -5.18 9.54 0.86
CA ALA A 52 -5.99 8.65 1.69
C ALA A 52 -7.05 9.47 2.42
N LEU A 53 -8.31 9.07 2.29
CA LEU A 53 -9.42 9.50 3.13
C LEU A 53 -9.74 8.33 4.04
N GLU A 54 -9.63 8.53 5.34
CA GLU A 54 -9.56 7.44 6.28
C GLU A 54 -10.42 7.68 7.52
N ALA A 55 -10.93 6.59 8.08
CA ALA A 55 -11.69 6.56 9.31
C ALA A 55 -11.05 5.54 10.25
N PHE A 56 -10.79 5.95 11.48
CA PHE A 56 -10.18 5.12 12.52
C PHE A 56 -10.69 5.55 13.90
N GLU A 57 -11.05 4.60 14.77
CA GLU A 57 -11.39 4.87 16.17
C GLU A 57 -12.40 6.02 16.42
N GLY A 58 -13.35 6.22 15.49
CA GLY A 58 -14.35 7.30 15.57
C GLY A 58 -13.90 8.66 15.01
N ASN A 59 -12.67 8.74 14.52
CA ASN A 59 -12.09 9.91 13.87
C ASN A 59 -12.13 9.76 12.34
N LEU A 60 -12.08 10.89 11.65
CA LEU A 60 -11.87 10.96 10.20
C LEU A 60 -10.57 11.71 9.93
N ALA A 61 -9.79 11.24 8.97
CA ALA A 61 -8.64 11.98 8.47
C ALA A 61 -8.56 11.97 6.94
N SER A 62 -7.84 12.95 6.41
CA SER A 62 -7.39 12.99 5.03
C SER A 62 -5.89 13.22 5.06
N SER A 63 -5.13 12.37 4.38
CA SER A 63 -3.70 12.55 4.14
C SER A 63 -3.45 12.76 2.65
N ALA A 64 -2.63 13.76 2.32
CA ALA A 64 -2.23 14.09 0.95
C ALA A 64 -0.70 14.02 0.86
N PHE A 65 -0.20 12.90 0.35
CA PHE A 65 1.23 12.61 0.21
C PHE A 65 1.74 13.08 -1.14
N ASP A 66 2.76 13.93 -1.13
CA ASP A 66 3.45 14.44 -2.31
C ASP A 66 4.86 13.85 -2.40
N PHE A 67 5.01 12.84 -3.24
CA PHE A 67 6.27 12.14 -3.49
C PHE A 67 7.23 12.90 -4.41
N SER A 68 6.81 14.03 -4.99
CA SER A 68 7.72 14.95 -5.69
C SER A 68 8.48 15.83 -4.69
N ASN A 69 7.92 16.03 -3.49
CA ASN A 69 8.53 16.80 -2.41
C ASN A 69 9.02 15.88 -1.28
N LYS A 70 10.32 15.53 -1.35
CA LYS A 70 10.98 14.66 -0.37
C LYS A 70 12.16 15.34 0.30
N THR A 71 12.40 14.97 1.55
CA THR A 71 13.66 15.28 2.24
C THR A 71 14.81 14.43 1.68
N SER A 72 16.05 14.77 2.06
CA SER A 72 17.24 14.02 1.66
C SER A 72 17.29 12.58 2.18
N ASN A 73 16.60 12.30 3.31
CA ASN A 73 16.42 10.95 3.86
C ASN A 73 15.16 10.25 3.31
N GLY A 74 14.49 10.80 2.30
CA GLY A 74 13.39 10.13 1.59
C GLY A 74 12.00 10.29 2.23
N GLN A 75 11.86 11.07 3.31
CA GLN A 75 10.57 11.35 3.92
C GLN A 75 9.72 12.20 2.98
N VAL A 76 8.43 11.90 2.92
CA VAL A 76 7.47 12.42 1.94
C VAL A 76 6.64 13.52 2.59
N SER A 77 6.46 14.64 1.89
CA SER A 77 5.58 15.73 2.33
C SER A 77 4.15 15.22 2.47
N ASN A 78 3.51 15.52 3.59
CA ASN A 78 2.13 15.18 3.87
C ASN A 78 1.39 16.40 4.45
N VAL A 79 0.18 16.63 3.95
CA VAL A 79 -0.81 17.49 4.59
C VAL A 79 -1.91 16.59 5.13
N MET A 80 -2.04 16.55 6.45
CA MET A 80 -3.04 15.76 7.17
C MET A 80 -4.12 16.66 7.77
N ILE A 81 -5.38 16.36 7.49
CA ILE A 81 -6.55 17.01 8.08
C ILE A 81 -7.27 15.97 8.92
N THR A 82 -7.50 16.22 10.20
CA THR A 82 -8.17 15.28 11.11
C THR A 82 -9.39 15.92 11.76
N TYR A 83 -10.49 15.18 11.81
CA TYR A 83 -11.67 15.45 12.60
C TYR A 83 -11.75 14.42 13.74
N GLU A 84 -11.51 14.89 14.96
CA GLU A 84 -11.69 14.09 16.16
C GLU A 84 -13.17 13.76 16.38
N ALA A 85 -13.43 12.66 17.09
CA ALA A 85 -14.77 12.25 17.48
C ALA A 85 -15.51 13.41 18.17
N ASN A 86 -16.72 13.71 17.69
CA ASN A 86 -17.57 14.82 18.15
C ASN A 86 -17.03 16.24 17.88
N SER A 87 -16.04 16.41 16.99
CA SER A 87 -15.59 17.73 16.54
C SER A 87 -16.09 18.03 15.12
N THR A 88 -16.56 19.26 14.90
CA THR A 88 -16.80 19.83 13.57
C THR A 88 -15.64 20.71 13.08
N ARG A 89 -14.61 20.90 13.92
CA ARG A 89 -13.43 21.69 13.59
C ARG A 89 -12.26 20.75 13.25
N PRO A 90 -11.67 20.88 12.06
CA PRO A 90 -10.50 20.08 11.72
C PRO A 90 -9.25 20.59 12.42
N SER A 91 -8.34 19.67 12.72
CA SER A 91 -6.93 19.95 12.96
C SER A 91 -6.17 19.73 11.66
N VAL A 92 -5.26 20.66 11.34
CA VAL A 92 -4.41 20.55 10.14
C VAL A 92 -2.96 20.41 10.59
N TRP A 93 -2.28 19.40 10.08
CA TRP A 93 -0.86 19.16 10.28
C TRP A 93 -0.16 19.06 8.93
N THR A 94 1.03 19.65 8.83
CA THR A 94 1.88 19.57 7.64
C THR A 94 3.30 19.21 8.06
N GLY A 95 3.90 18.24 7.37
CA GLY A 95 5.27 17.83 7.64
C GLY A 95 5.72 16.69 6.72
N TYR A 96 6.89 16.11 7.02
CA TYR A 96 7.45 15.00 6.26
C TYR A 96 7.34 13.69 7.07
N VAL A 97 6.93 12.61 6.41
CA VAL A 97 6.70 11.30 7.04
C VAL A 97 7.23 10.14 6.21
N ASP A 98 7.38 8.97 6.82
CA ASP A 98 7.47 7.69 6.12
C ASP A 98 6.04 7.16 5.91
N PRO A 99 5.46 7.28 4.70
CA PRO A 99 4.04 7.02 4.51
C PRO A 99 3.73 5.52 4.66
N GLY A 100 2.64 5.22 5.37
CA GLY A 100 2.04 3.88 5.40
C GLY A 100 1.37 3.47 4.08
N PHE A 101 1.39 4.37 3.09
CA PHE A 101 0.87 4.21 1.75
C PHE A 101 2.01 4.48 0.75
N PRO A 102 2.79 3.47 0.33
CA PRO A 102 3.90 3.64 -0.61
C PRO A 102 3.36 4.08 -1.97
N ILE A 103 4.17 4.78 -2.78
CA ILE A 103 3.86 4.97 -4.19
C ILE A 103 4.46 3.83 -5.02
N PHE A 104 3.67 3.25 -5.92
CA PHE A 104 4.14 2.23 -6.86
C PHE A 104 4.36 2.85 -8.23
N GLN A 105 5.56 2.67 -8.78
CA GLN A 105 5.83 2.98 -10.18
C GLN A 105 5.38 1.80 -11.07
N PRO A 106 5.05 2.01 -12.35
CA PRO A 106 4.50 0.95 -13.21
C PRO A 106 5.39 -0.28 -13.32
N ARG A 107 6.69 -0.10 -13.14
CA ARG A 107 7.70 -1.17 -13.20
C ARG A 107 8.20 -1.62 -11.83
N ILE A 108 7.56 -1.24 -10.72
CA ILE A 108 8.08 -1.51 -9.37
C ILE A 108 8.44 -2.99 -9.14
N LEU A 109 7.64 -3.93 -9.64
CA LEU A 109 7.91 -5.36 -9.47
C LEU A 109 9.09 -5.84 -10.33
N LEU A 110 9.27 -5.27 -11.52
CA LEU A 110 10.40 -5.58 -12.41
C LEU A 110 11.70 -4.98 -11.86
N ASP A 111 11.65 -3.70 -11.49
CA ASP A 111 12.82 -2.93 -11.09
C ASP A 111 13.30 -3.35 -9.68
N SER A 112 12.39 -3.84 -8.83
CA SER A 112 12.74 -4.43 -7.52
C SER A 112 13.08 -5.92 -7.58
N GLN A 113 13.13 -6.52 -8.78
CA GLN A 113 13.38 -7.96 -8.97
C GLN A 113 12.45 -8.83 -8.11
N ALA A 114 11.16 -8.56 -8.21
CA ALA A 114 10.16 -9.19 -7.35
C ALA A 114 10.16 -10.71 -7.49
N VAL A 115 10.04 -11.39 -6.35
CA VAL A 115 9.97 -12.86 -6.28
C VAL A 115 8.53 -13.32 -6.13
N PHE A 116 8.05 -14.17 -7.04
CA PHE A 116 6.74 -14.79 -6.97
C PHE A 116 6.65 -15.75 -5.78
N SER A 117 5.71 -15.49 -4.87
CA SER A 117 5.46 -16.33 -3.69
C SER A 117 4.24 -17.24 -3.79
N GLY A 118 3.62 -17.32 -4.97
CA GLY A 118 2.47 -18.18 -5.22
C GLY A 118 1.16 -17.42 -5.37
N LEU A 119 0.12 -18.19 -5.65
CA LEU A 119 -1.25 -17.70 -5.75
C LEU A 119 -1.95 -17.79 -4.39
N VAL A 120 -2.49 -16.67 -3.92
CA VAL A 120 -3.15 -16.57 -2.61
C VAL A 120 -4.58 -16.06 -2.74
N GLN A 121 -5.45 -16.49 -1.84
CA GLN A 121 -6.76 -15.87 -1.67
C GLN A 121 -6.63 -14.61 -0.81
N ARG A 122 -7.26 -13.51 -1.22
CA ARG A 122 -7.35 -12.29 -0.41
C ARG A 122 -8.82 -11.99 -0.07
N PRO A 123 -9.10 -11.39 1.09
CA PRO A 123 -10.40 -10.78 1.39
C PRO A 123 -10.86 -9.85 0.25
N PHE A 124 -12.18 -9.77 0.05
CA PHE A 124 -12.82 -8.92 -0.96
C PHE A 124 -12.54 -9.26 -2.44
N PHE A 125 -11.73 -10.30 -2.71
CA PHE A 125 -11.53 -10.86 -4.05
C PHE A 125 -11.96 -12.32 -4.08
N ASN A 126 -12.69 -12.72 -5.13
CA ASN A 126 -13.14 -14.10 -5.29
C ASN A 126 -12.06 -15.00 -5.87
N ASP A 127 -11.25 -14.47 -6.78
CA ASP A 127 -10.17 -15.22 -7.41
C ASP A 127 -8.86 -15.15 -6.62
N LYS A 128 -7.99 -16.12 -6.87
CA LYS A 128 -6.62 -16.07 -6.35
C LYS A 128 -5.82 -15.02 -7.12
N VAL A 129 -4.96 -14.32 -6.39
CA VAL A 129 -4.06 -13.29 -6.94
C VAL A 129 -2.61 -13.73 -6.80
N ALA A 130 -1.74 -13.18 -7.66
CA ALA A 130 -0.32 -13.36 -7.55
C ALA A 130 0.23 -12.57 -6.35
N SER A 131 1.15 -13.18 -5.61
CA SER A 131 1.89 -12.53 -4.53
C SER A 131 3.35 -12.34 -4.94
N TRP A 132 3.88 -11.14 -4.73
CA TRP A 132 5.21 -10.73 -5.18
C TRP A 132 5.97 -10.09 -4.03
N ASN A 133 7.08 -10.69 -3.62
CA ASN A 133 7.94 -10.14 -2.57
C ASN A 133 8.97 -9.19 -3.17
N ILE A 134 9.08 -7.99 -2.59
CA ILE A 134 10.06 -6.96 -2.93
C ILE A 134 10.71 -6.40 -1.66
N LEU A 135 11.86 -5.75 -1.83
CA LEU A 135 12.38 -4.80 -0.87
C LEU A 135 12.02 -3.39 -1.35
N TYR A 136 10.92 -2.83 -0.83
CA TYR A 136 10.49 -1.48 -1.19
C TYR A 136 11.55 -0.46 -0.72
N GLY A 137 11.97 0.41 -1.64
CA GLY A 137 13.08 1.34 -1.39
C GLY A 137 14.42 0.66 -1.11
N GLY A 138 14.56 -0.63 -1.43
CA GLY A 138 15.76 -1.42 -1.16
C GLY A 138 15.86 -1.99 0.26
N GLU A 139 14.95 -1.63 1.18
CA GLU A 139 15.10 -1.96 2.59
C GLU A 139 13.85 -2.54 3.26
N LEU A 140 12.64 -2.17 2.82
CA LEU A 140 11.40 -2.55 3.49
C LEU A 140 10.77 -3.82 2.88
N PRO A 141 10.76 -4.97 3.57
CA PRO A 141 10.12 -6.18 3.07
C PRO A 141 8.62 -5.94 2.84
N THR A 142 8.21 -6.08 1.59
CA THR A 142 6.85 -5.81 1.13
C THR A 142 6.38 -6.93 0.22
N THR A 143 5.18 -7.47 0.47
CA THR A 143 4.48 -8.37 -0.44
C THR A 143 3.41 -7.57 -1.17
N VAL A 144 3.49 -7.46 -2.49
CA VAL A 144 2.49 -6.82 -3.35
C VAL A 144 1.59 -7.89 -3.94
N TYR A 145 0.28 -7.66 -3.93
CA TYR A 145 -0.70 -8.59 -4.48
C TYR A 145 -1.31 -8.03 -5.76
N THR A 146 -1.24 -8.79 -6.85
CA THR A 146 -1.73 -8.33 -8.15
C THR A 146 -2.68 -9.31 -8.81
N THR A 147 -3.66 -8.80 -9.55
CA THR A 147 -4.39 -9.59 -10.54
C THR A 147 -3.46 -9.98 -11.71
N ASP A 148 -3.96 -10.84 -12.59
CA ASP A 148 -3.32 -11.20 -13.86
C ASP A 148 -3.12 -10.00 -14.80
N CYS A 149 -4.00 -9.00 -14.73
CA CYS A 149 -3.88 -7.73 -15.46
C CYS A 149 -2.93 -6.71 -14.79
N GLY A 150 -2.28 -7.05 -13.67
CA GLY A 150 -1.37 -6.13 -12.99
C GLY A 150 -2.07 -5.06 -12.13
N VAL A 151 -3.35 -5.24 -11.78
CA VAL A 151 -4.03 -4.36 -10.82
C VAL A 151 -3.55 -4.73 -9.41
N VAL A 152 -3.03 -3.75 -8.67
CA VAL A 152 -2.64 -3.96 -7.27
C VAL A 152 -3.89 -4.03 -6.41
N ILE A 153 -4.11 -5.15 -5.72
CA ILE A 153 -5.28 -5.35 -4.85
C ILE A 153 -4.96 -5.18 -3.36
N GLY A 154 -3.71 -4.85 -3.05
CA GLY A 154 -3.22 -4.65 -1.70
C GLY A 154 -1.74 -4.94 -1.58
N TYR A 155 -1.21 -4.74 -0.39
CA TYR A 155 0.15 -5.06 -0.03
C TYR A 155 0.27 -5.30 1.47
N ASP A 156 1.26 -6.07 1.85
CA ASP A 156 1.66 -6.29 3.23
C ASP A 156 3.09 -5.76 3.38
N PHE A 157 3.43 -5.08 4.47
CA PHE A 157 4.82 -4.78 4.80
C PHE A 157 5.15 -5.13 6.24
N PHE A 158 6.42 -5.39 6.48
CA PHE A 158 6.97 -5.58 7.82
C PHE A 158 8.11 -4.60 8.04
N SER A 159 7.91 -3.62 8.93
CA SER A 159 8.97 -2.70 9.37
C SER A 159 9.85 -3.42 10.41
N PRO A 160 11.10 -3.80 10.08
CA PRO A 160 11.92 -4.61 10.98
C PRO A 160 12.32 -3.84 12.24
N SER A 161 12.65 -2.55 12.10
CA SER A 161 13.06 -1.67 13.21
C SER A 161 11.96 -1.52 14.26
N LEU A 162 10.71 -1.38 13.82
CA LEU A 162 9.54 -1.25 14.69
C LEU A 162 8.88 -2.60 15.02
N ARG A 163 9.36 -3.71 14.43
CA ARG A 163 8.72 -5.03 14.45
C ARG A 163 7.21 -4.96 14.17
N THR A 164 6.84 -4.11 13.22
CA THR A 164 5.45 -3.75 12.94
C THR A 164 5.02 -4.34 11.61
N ARG A 165 3.90 -5.07 11.62
CA ARG A 165 3.26 -5.54 10.40
C ARG A 165 2.14 -4.61 10.02
N ALA A 166 1.99 -4.35 8.73
CA ALA A 166 0.82 -3.73 8.17
C ALA A 166 0.31 -4.57 7.01
N ILE A 167 -1.01 -4.73 6.92
CA ILE A 167 -1.67 -5.36 5.79
C ILE A 167 -2.70 -4.38 5.24
N THR A 168 -2.69 -4.21 3.92
CA THR A 168 -3.62 -3.33 3.20
C THR A 168 -4.38 -4.16 2.18
N GLN A 169 -5.70 -3.99 2.15
CA GLN A 169 -6.59 -4.60 1.16
C GLN A 169 -7.30 -3.48 0.40
N PHE A 170 -7.40 -3.63 -0.92
CA PHE A 170 -8.19 -2.77 -1.79
C PHE A 170 -9.41 -3.51 -2.34
N PHE A 171 -10.52 -2.80 -2.48
CA PHE A 171 -11.75 -3.27 -3.09
C PHE A 171 -12.48 -2.10 -3.76
N ASN A 172 -13.43 -2.38 -4.66
CA ASN A 172 -14.03 -1.36 -5.54
C ASN A 172 -12.95 -0.53 -6.26
N ILE A 173 -11.99 -1.23 -6.89
CA ILE A 173 -10.86 -0.60 -7.57
C ILE A 173 -11.32 -0.07 -8.93
N GLU A 174 -11.05 1.20 -9.20
CA GLU A 174 -11.29 1.87 -10.46
C GLU A 174 -9.96 2.37 -11.02
N VAL A 175 -9.52 1.77 -12.13
CA VAL A 175 -8.30 2.16 -12.87
C VAL A 175 -8.69 3.18 -13.94
N TYR A 176 -7.88 4.23 -14.11
CA TYR A 176 -8.13 5.31 -15.07
C TYR A 176 -6.88 5.74 -15.84
#